data_AF-A0A0C2H670-F1
#
_entry.id   AF-A0A0C2H670-F1
#
_cell.length_a   1.000
_cell.length_b   1.000
_cell.length_c   1.000
_cell.angle_alpha   90.00
_cell.angle_beta   90.00
_cell.angle_gamma   90.00
#
_symmetry.space_group_name_H-M   'P 1'
#
loop_
_entity.id
_entity.type
_entity.pdbx_description
1 polymer ?
#
loop_
_entity_poly.entity_id
_entity_poly.type
_entity_poly.pdbx_seq_one_letter_code
_entity_poly.pdbx_strand_id
1 'polypeptide(L)'
;MLTWPIAQVTAQLKIRCVWEIHSIVDDLSVRLGGVGEEWLTSSESSPKYFEFTPIEMHAITERLRLPEPTAPDPRMVADLGNTIDFLHRVRALKIRGAKGYVGTSNIVWNSLSYSLHFCKNLLALWISDSDVSRVCGLGSVRRTLRRLVIHYSMNNLRVCLEGILNELTVW
;
A
#
# COMPACT_ATOMS: atom_id res chain seq x y z
N MET A 1 14.81 2.03 30.76
CA MET A 1 14.10 0.84 31.29
C MET A 1 12.64 1.23 31.45
N LEU A 2 11.81 1.01 30.42
CA LEU A 2 10.38 1.39 30.45
C LEU A 2 9.64 0.45 31.40
N THR A 3 8.87 1.01 32.32
CA THR A 3 8.11 0.28 33.34
C THR A 3 7.15 -0.72 32.68
N TRP A 4 7.17 -1.96 33.15
CA TRP A 4 6.42 -3.13 32.65
C TRP A 4 4.95 -2.90 32.20
N PRO A 5 4.14 -2.01 32.81
CA PRO A 5 2.76 -1.78 32.36
C PRO A 5 2.66 -1.09 30.98
N ILE A 6 3.58 -0.19 30.66
CA ILE A 6 3.59 0.55 29.38
C ILE A 6 3.96 -0.39 28.23
N ALA A 7 4.85 -1.36 28.49
CA ALA A 7 5.22 -2.37 27.51
C ALA A 7 4.04 -3.30 27.17
N GLN A 8 3.17 -3.64 28.13
CA GLN A 8 1.98 -4.44 27.87
C GLN A 8 0.88 -3.66 27.13
N VAL A 9 0.67 -2.38 27.46
CA VAL A 9 -0.28 -1.53 26.73
C VAL A 9 0.19 -1.27 25.30
N THR A 10 1.48 -1.00 25.10
CA THR A 10 2.06 -0.86 23.75
C THR A 10 2.06 -2.18 22.98
N ALA A 11 2.30 -3.33 23.63
CA ALA A 11 2.15 -4.64 23.02
C ALA A 11 0.69 -4.95 22.65
N GLN A 12 -0.29 -4.65 23.51
CA GLN A 12 -1.72 -4.84 23.22
C GLN A 12 -2.23 -3.91 22.11
N LEU A 13 -1.79 -2.65 22.08
CA LEU A 13 -2.05 -1.73 20.96
C LEU A 13 -1.41 -2.24 19.67
N LYS A 14 -0.17 -2.74 19.74
CA LYS A 14 0.54 -3.30 18.58
C LYS A 14 -0.10 -4.60 18.08
N ILE A 15 -0.57 -5.45 18.99
CA ILE A 15 -1.35 -6.67 18.67
C ILE A 15 -2.68 -6.30 18.03
N ARG A 16 -3.41 -5.31 18.56
CA ARG A 16 -4.68 -4.83 17.97
C ARG A 16 -4.48 -4.32 16.55
N CYS A 17 -3.42 -3.52 16.30
CA CYS A 17 -3.09 -3.05 14.96
C CYS A 17 -2.72 -4.19 14.00
N VAL A 18 -2.04 -5.25 14.46
CA VAL A 18 -1.68 -6.40 13.62
C VAL A 18 -2.93 -7.18 13.18
N TRP A 19 -3.90 -7.42 14.06
CA TRP A 19 -5.15 -8.08 13.68
C TRP A 19 -5.98 -7.26 12.70
N GLU A 20 -6.00 -5.94 12.88
CA GLU A 20 -6.69 -5.01 11.97
C GLU A 20 -6.03 -4.99 10.58
N ILE A 21 -4.68 -5.02 10.53
CA ILE A 21 -3.90 -5.16 9.30
C ILE A 21 -4.19 -6.50 8.61
N HIS A 22 -4.20 -7.62 9.35
CA HIS A 22 -4.51 -8.93 8.79
C HIS A 22 -5.91 -8.98 8.20
N SER A 23 -6.92 -8.49 8.92
CA SER A 23 -8.29 -8.45 8.41
C SER A 23 -8.44 -7.62 7.14
N ILE A 24 -7.74 -6.48 7.03
CA ILE A 24 -7.77 -5.64 5.82
C ILE A 24 -7.11 -6.37 4.65
N VAL A 25 -5.95 -6.99 4.87
CA VAL A 25 -5.22 -7.72 3.82
C VAL A 25 -5.99 -8.96 3.37
N ASP A 26 -6.66 -9.64 4.29
CA ASP A 26 -7.45 -10.83 3.97
C ASP A 26 -8.66 -10.46 3.11
N ASP A 27 -9.43 -9.43 3.49
CA ASP A 27 -10.55 -8.91 2.68
C ASP A 27 -10.09 -8.48 1.29
N LEU A 28 -8.95 -7.78 1.24
CA LEU A 28 -8.35 -7.36 -0.02
C LEU A 28 -7.92 -8.55 -0.88
N SER A 29 -7.34 -9.58 -0.28
CA SER A 29 -6.86 -10.77 -0.99
C SER A 29 -8.03 -11.60 -1.53
N VAL A 30 -9.15 -11.69 -0.81
CA VAL A 30 -10.39 -12.28 -1.32
C VAL A 30 -10.94 -11.49 -2.51
N ARG A 31 -11.00 -10.16 -2.38
CA ARG A 31 -11.46 -9.28 -3.47
C ARG A 31 -10.59 -9.44 -4.71
N LEU A 32 -9.27 -9.39 -4.57
CA LEU A 32 -8.32 -9.52 -5.68
C LEU A 32 -8.31 -10.94 -6.25
N GLY A 33 -8.48 -11.99 -5.43
CA GLY A 33 -8.63 -13.36 -5.93
C GLY A 33 -9.90 -13.55 -6.79
N GLY A 34 -10.99 -12.86 -6.46
CA GLY A 34 -12.25 -12.97 -7.19
C GLY A 34 -12.32 -12.13 -8.48
N VAL A 35 -11.88 -10.86 -8.43
CA VAL A 35 -12.04 -9.91 -9.55
C VAL A 35 -10.72 -9.43 -10.16
N GLY A 36 -9.57 -9.80 -9.58
CA GLY A 36 -8.27 -9.27 -9.97
C GLY A 36 -7.84 -9.67 -11.38
N GLU A 37 -7.98 -10.94 -11.76
CA GLU A 37 -7.60 -11.39 -13.11
C GLU A 37 -8.49 -10.77 -14.20
N GLU A 38 -9.81 -10.78 -14.01
CA GLU A 38 -10.74 -10.14 -14.94
C GLU A 38 -10.42 -8.65 -15.08
N TRP A 39 -10.15 -7.98 -13.96
CA TRP A 39 -9.74 -6.58 -13.97
C TRP A 39 -8.43 -6.38 -14.74
N LEU A 40 -7.40 -7.21 -14.50
CA LEU A 40 -6.12 -7.13 -15.20
C LEU A 40 -6.30 -7.29 -16.72
N THR A 41 -7.04 -8.30 -17.16
CA THR A 41 -7.34 -8.51 -18.59
C THR A 41 -8.10 -7.34 -19.19
N SER A 42 -9.12 -6.82 -18.49
CA SER A 42 -9.87 -5.64 -18.95
C SER A 42 -8.99 -4.39 -19.05
N SER A 43 -8.05 -4.23 -18.13
CA SER A 43 -7.15 -3.07 -18.04
C SER A 43 -6.15 -3.00 -19.19
N GLU A 44 -5.83 -4.14 -19.81
CA GLU A 44 -4.97 -4.20 -21.01
C GLU A 44 -5.67 -3.63 -22.24
N SER A 45 -6.98 -3.85 -22.35
CA SER A 45 -7.80 -3.37 -23.48
C SER A 45 -8.30 -1.95 -23.26
N SER A 46 -8.64 -1.58 -22.02
CA SER A 46 -9.08 -0.24 -21.64
C SER A 46 -8.36 0.21 -20.37
N PRO A 47 -7.39 1.15 -20.47
CA PRO A 47 -6.59 1.55 -19.32
C PRO A 47 -7.46 2.21 -18.25
N LYS A 48 -7.70 1.47 -17.16
CA LYS A 48 -8.46 1.90 -15.98
C LYS A 48 -7.54 1.93 -14.78
N TYR A 49 -7.77 2.88 -13.87
CA TYR A 49 -7.05 2.91 -12.59
C TYR A 49 -7.71 1.95 -11.60
N PHE A 50 -6.91 1.10 -10.97
CA PHE A 50 -7.36 0.36 -9.79
C PHE A 50 -7.21 1.27 -8.57
N GLU A 51 -8.29 1.45 -7.81
CA GLU A 51 -8.29 2.32 -6.63
C GLU A 51 -7.91 1.53 -5.37
N PHE A 52 -6.83 1.95 -4.72
CA PHE A 52 -6.45 1.54 -3.37
C PHE A 52 -6.55 2.73 -2.42
N THR A 53 -6.75 2.41 -1.16
CA THR A 53 -6.61 3.35 -0.05
C THR A 53 -5.20 3.24 0.57
N PRO A 54 -4.67 4.31 1.19
CA PRO A 54 -3.39 4.25 1.88
C PRO A 54 -3.30 3.17 2.95
N ILE A 55 -4.42 2.84 3.63
CA ILE A 55 -4.43 1.79 4.65
C ILE A 55 -4.27 0.39 4.03
N GLU A 56 -4.93 0.10 2.90
CA GLU A 56 -4.76 -1.18 2.20
C GLU A 56 -3.30 -1.36 1.78
N MET A 57 -2.69 -0.33 1.19
CA MET A 57 -1.28 -0.37 0.77
C MET A 57 -0.32 -0.48 1.96
N HIS A 58 -0.62 0.21 3.07
CA HIS A 58 0.15 0.10 4.31
C HIS A 58 0.04 -1.30 4.91
N ALA A 59 -1.17 -1.85 4.98
CA ALA A 59 -1.44 -3.17 5.53
C ALA A 59 -0.69 -4.26 4.74
N ILE A 60 -0.69 -4.20 3.40
CA ILE A 60 0.12 -5.07 2.55
C ILE A 60 1.61 -4.89 2.85
N THR A 61 2.08 -3.65 2.95
CA THR A 61 3.49 -3.35 3.22
C THR A 61 3.96 -3.91 4.56
N GLU A 62 3.16 -3.77 5.62
CA GLU A 62 3.47 -4.32 6.94
C GLU A 62 3.39 -5.85 6.92
N ARG A 63 2.37 -6.42 6.26
CA ARG A 63 2.22 -7.88 6.12
C ARG A 63 3.45 -8.51 5.46
N LEU A 64 3.98 -7.89 4.41
CA LEU A 64 5.19 -8.34 3.69
C LEU A 64 6.49 -8.22 4.51
N ARG A 65 6.50 -7.44 5.59
CA ARG A 65 7.66 -7.34 6.50
C ARG A 65 7.67 -8.44 7.55
N LEU A 66 6.53 -9.10 7.79
CA LEU A 66 6.42 -10.18 8.76
C LEU A 66 6.90 -11.49 8.12
N PRO A 67 7.68 -12.32 8.84
CA PRO A 67 8.14 -13.63 8.37
C PRO A 67 7.01 -14.68 8.51
N GLU A 68 5.86 -14.39 7.91
CA GLU A 68 4.66 -15.21 8.00
C GLU A 68 4.26 -15.77 6.63
N PRO A 69 3.65 -16.96 6.58
CA PRO A 69 3.20 -17.54 5.33
C PRO A 69 2.11 -16.67 4.67
N THR A 70 2.17 -16.55 3.35
CA THR A 70 1.19 -15.80 2.53
C THR A 70 -0.22 -16.40 2.59
N ALA A 71 -0.29 -17.71 2.86
CA ALA A 71 -1.51 -18.45 3.18
C ALA A 71 -1.17 -19.49 4.28
N PRO A 72 -1.48 -19.23 5.57
CA PRO A 72 -1.23 -20.16 6.66
C PRO A 72 -2.08 -21.45 6.59
N ASP A 73 -3.19 -21.45 5.84
CA ASP A 73 -4.06 -22.61 5.62
C ASP A 73 -4.33 -22.79 4.12
N PRO A 74 -4.14 -23.99 3.53
CA PRO A 74 -4.48 -24.29 2.13
C PRO A 74 -5.97 -24.09 1.77
N ARG A 75 -6.85 -24.01 2.77
CA ARG A 75 -8.29 -23.74 2.62
C ARG A 75 -8.63 -22.26 2.72
N MET A 76 -7.64 -21.40 2.96
CA MET A 76 -7.86 -19.96 3.08
C MET A 76 -8.15 -19.36 1.70
N VAL A 77 -9.30 -18.71 1.59
CA VAL A 77 -9.72 -18.01 0.35
C VAL A 77 -8.90 -16.75 0.12
N ALA A 78 -8.45 -16.12 1.21
CA ALA A 78 -7.50 -15.03 1.18
C ALA A 78 -6.09 -15.58 0.97
N ASP A 79 -5.46 -15.32 -0.18
CA ASP A 79 -4.05 -15.62 -0.39
C ASP A 79 -3.32 -14.31 -0.73
N LEU A 80 -2.37 -13.94 0.13
CA LEU A 80 -1.53 -12.77 -0.10
C LEU A 80 -0.72 -12.90 -1.39
N GLY A 81 -0.42 -14.13 -1.84
CA GLY A 81 0.20 -14.42 -3.13
C GLY A 81 -0.58 -13.80 -4.29
N ASN A 82 -1.90 -13.98 -4.32
CA ASN A 82 -2.78 -13.39 -5.34
C ASN A 82 -2.71 -11.86 -5.33
N THR A 83 -2.68 -11.26 -4.14
CA THR A 83 -2.54 -9.80 -3.98
C THR A 83 -1.19 -9.32 -4.52
N ILE A 84 -0.10 -10.03 -4.21
CA ILE A 84 1.24 -9.71 -4.70
C ILE A 84 1.33 -9.86 -6.22
N ASP A 85 0.76 -10.93 -6.78
CA ASP A 85 0.75 -11.18 -8.23
C ASP A 85 -0.04 -10.11 -8.97
N PHE A 86 -1.19 -9.71 -8.43
CA PHE A 86 -1.95 -8.57 -8.93
C PHE A 86 -1.12 -7.28 -8.92
N LEU A 87 -0.48 -6.97 -7.79
CA LEU A 87 0.35 -5.77 -7.65
C LEU A 87 1.56 -5.78 -8.59
N HIS A 88 2.13 -6.94 -8.90
CA HIS A 88 3.21 -7.06 -9.88
C HIS A 88 2.75 -6.75 -11.32
N ARG A 89 1.50 -7.08 -11.66
CA ARG A 89 0.94 -6.98 -13.01
C ARG A 89 0.16 -5.68 -13.25
N VAL A 90 -0.30 -5.00 -12.20
CA VAL A 90 -1.10 -3.78 -12.33
C VAL A 90 -0.33 -2.69 -13.08
N ARG A 91 -0.96 -2.12 -14.11
CA ARG A 91 -0.36 -1.08 -14.97
C ARG A 91 -0.81 0.33 -14.61
N ALA A 92 -1.97 0.50 -13.99
CA ALA A 92 -2.49 1.81 -13.60
C ALA A 92 -3.13 1.74 -12.21
N LEU A 93 -2.60 2.55 -11.29
CA LEU A 93 -2.97 2.53 -9.88
C LEU A 93 -3.39 3.92 -9.42
N LYS A 94 -4.46 4.01 -8.66
CA LYS A 94 -4.91 5.23 -8.00
C LYS A 94 -4.92 4.99 -6.50
N ILE A 95 -4.17 5.81 -5.76
CA ILE A 95 -4.16 5.80 -4.31
C ILE A 95 -4.97 7.00 -3.84
N ARG A 96 -6.12 6.71 -3.23
CA ARG A 96 -7.03 7.73 -2.72
C ARG A 96 -7.03 7.70 -1.21
N GLY A 97 -6.42 8.72 -0.61
CA GLY A 97 -6.55 8.99 0.81
C GLY A 97 -7.89 9.64 1.15
N ALA A 98 -8.07 9.87 2.45
CA ALA A 98 -9.23 10.55 2.99
C ALA A 98 -8.79 11.49 4.12
N LYS A 99 -9.55 12.56 4.34
CA LYS A 99 -9.34 13.46 5.48
C LYS A 99 -9.98 12.86 6.73
N GLY A 100 -9.27 12.92 7.86
CA GLY A 100 -9.74 12.43 9.16
C GLY A 100 -9.18 11.07 9.54
N TYR A 101 -9.94 10.33 10.34
CA TYR A 101 -9.54 9.02 10.83
C TYR A 101 -10.12 7.88 9.97
N VAL A 102 -9.51 6.71 10.07
CA VAL A 102 -10.02 5.48 9.45
C VAL A 102 -11.23 5.01 10.28
N GLY A 103 -12.44 5.21 9.78
CA GLY A 103 -13.67 4.83 10.48
C GLY A 103 -13.82 5.52 11.84
N THR A 104 -13.90 4.74 12.92
CA THR A 104 -13.95 5.22 14.31
C THR A 104 -12.61 5.09 15.05
N SER A 105 -11.56 4.66 14.36
CA SER A 105 -10.23 4.48 14.96
C SER A 105 -9.51 5.82 15.18
N ASN A 106 -8.38 5.78 15.87
CA ASN A 106 -7.47 6.93 16.02
C ASN A 106 -6.39 6.98 14.91
N ILE A 107 -6.50 6.14 13.88
CA ILE A 107 -5.52 6.05 12.80
C ILE A 107 -5.80 7.14 11.77
N VAL A 108 -4.82 8.01 11.53
CA VAL A 108 -4.91 9.06 10.52
C VAL A 108 -4.42 8.50 9.19
N TRP A 109 -5.25 8.57 8.14
CA TRP A 109 -4.92 8.10 6.77
C TRP A 109 -3.56 8.59 6.28
N ASN A 110 -3.22 9.85 6.58
CA ASN A 110 -1.99 10.52 6.15
C ASN A 110 -0.75 10.20 6.98
N SER A 111 -0.87 9.44 8.08
CA SER A 111 0.28 9.01 8.88
C SER A 111 0.87 7.66 8.43
N LEU A 112 0.16 6.95 7.55
CA LEU A 112 0.51 5.58 7.17
C LEU A 112 1.54 5.58 6.05
N SER A 113 2.62 4.83 6.25
CA SER A 113 3.72 4.70 5.29
C SER A 113 3.56 3.44 4.46
N TYR A 114 3.60 3.54 3.13
CA TYR A 114 3.40 2.38 2.26
C TYR A 114 4.42 2.34 1.14
N SER A 115 4.66 1.13 0.63
CA SER A 115 5.68 0.85 -0.38
C SER A 115 5.05 0.63 -1.76
N LEU A 116 5.77 1.00 -2.81
CA LEU A 116 5.46 0.67 -4.21
C LEU A 116 6.46 -0.33 -4.81
N HIS A 117 7.38 -0.88 -4.02
CA HIS A 117 8.43 -1.78 -4.51
C HIS A 117 7.90 -3.05 -5.20
N PHE A 118 6.70 -3.48 -4.83
CA PHE A 118 6.04 -4.65 -5.43
C PHE A 118 5.34 -4.34 -6.77
N CYS A 119 5.15 -3.06 -7.11
CA CYS A 119 4.46 -2.64 -8.34
C CYS A 119 5.40 -2.55 -9.56
N LYS A 120 5.94 -3.68 -10.03
CA LYS A 120 7.01 -3.68 -11.05
C LYS A 120 6.60 -3.11 -12.41
N ASN A 121 5.37 -3.35 -12.86
CA ASN A 121 4.90 -2.97 -14.21
C ASN A 121 4.01 -1.72 -14.24
N LEU A 122 4.12 -0.86 -13.23
CA LEU A 122 3.27 0.32 -13.10
C LEU A 122 3.60 1.39 -14.15
N LEU A 123 2.63 1.72 -15.01
CA LEU A 123 2.75 2.73 -16.08
C LEU A 123 2.12 4.07 -15.69
N ALA A 124 1.05 4.05 -14.88
CA ALA A 124 0.34 5.24 -14.44
C ALA A 124 0.03 5.20 -12.95
N LEU A 125 0.39 6.26 -12.23
CA LEU A 125 0.13 6.41 -10.80
C LEU A 125 -0.63 7.71 -10.55
N TRP A 126 -1.77 7.59 -9.87
CA TRP A 126 -2.54 8.73 -9.39
C TRP A 126 -2.57 8.70 -7.86
N ILE A 127 -2.00 9.69 -7.20
CA ILE A 127 -2.14 9.88 -5.75
C ILE A 127 -3.06 11.08 -5.48
N SER A 128 -4.07 10.88 -4.65
CA SER A 128 -5.01 11.93 -4.24
C SER A 128 -5.26 11.91 -2.75
N ASP A 129 -5.34 13.08 -2.10
CA ASP A 129 -5.70 13.25 -0.69
C ASP A 129 -4.85 12.39 0.30
N SER A 130 -3.61 12.09 -0.08
CA SER A 130 -2.66 11.25 0.68
C SER A 130 -1.28 11.92 0.77
N ASP A 131 -0.55 11.77 1.87
CA ASP A 131 0.79 12.37 2.01
C ASP A 131 1.85 11.61 1.20
N VAL A 132 2.37 12.24 0.14
CA VAL A 132 3.36 11.61 -0.76
C VAL A 132 4.71 11.35 -0.05
N SER A 133 5.03 12.08 1.03
CA SER A 133 6.26 11.84 1.80
C SER A 133 6.30 10.47 2.48
N ARG A 134 5.14 9.81 2.59
CA ARG A 134 4.97 8.49 3.19
C ARG A 134 5.07 7.35 2.17
N VAL A 135 5.25 7.67 0.89
CA VAL A 135 5.36 6.72 -0.21
C VAL A 135 6.81 6.31 -0.40
N CYS A 136 7.11 5.05 -0.12
CA CYS A 136 8.42 4.44 -0.39
C CYS A 136 8.40 3.70 -1.74
N GLY A 137 9.58 3.50 -2.35
CA GLY A 137 9.71 2.70 -3.57
C GLY A 137 9.29 3.39 -4.87
N LEU A 138 9.14 4.72 -4.85
CA LEU A 138 8.85 5.49 -6.06
C LEU A 138 9.97 5.36 -7.11
N GLY A 139 11.23 5.23 -6.69
CA GLY A 139 12.36 4.98 -7.60
C GLY A 139 12.31 3.60 -8.27
N SER A 140 11.73 2.60 -7.61
CA SER A 140 11.54 1.25 -8.19
C SER A 140 10.63 1.28 -9.40
N VAL A 141 9.56 2.09 -9.33
CA VAL A 141 8.57 2.23 -10.41
C VAL A 141 8.95 3.31 -11.42
N ARG A 142 9.92 4.18 -11.11
CA ARG A 142 10.34 5.31 -11.97
C ARG A 142 10.66 4.89 -13.41
N ARG A 143 11.30 3.73 -13.61
CA ARG A 143 11.70 3.27 -14.95
C ARG A 143 10.52 2.83 -15.81
N THR A 144 9.44 2.39 -15.19
CA THR A 144 8.23 1.90 -15.86
C THR A 144 7.12 2.96 -15.89
N LEU A 145 7.14 3.89 -14.94
CA LEU A 145 6.13 4.93 -14.78
C LEU A 145 6.20 5.98 -15.91
N ARG A 146 5.14 6.07 -16.70
CA ARG A 146 4.98 7.03 -17.80
C ARG A 146 4.11 8.23 -17.42
N ARG A 147 3.24 8.07 -16.42
CA ARG A 147 2.31 9.11 -15.97
C ARG A 147 2.24 9.13 -14.44
N LEU A 148 2.48 10.30 -13.85
CA LEU A 148 2.29 10.56 -12.43
C LEU A 148 1.33 11.74 -12.26
N VAL A 149 0.24 11.52 -11.53
CA VAL A 149 -0.75 12.54 -11.18
C VAL A 149 -0.81 12.64 -9.67
N ILE A 150 -0.58 13.83 -9.12
CA ILE A 150 -0.62 14.07 -7.67
C ILE A 150 -1.61 15.22 -7.43
N HIS A 151 -2.63 14.99 -6.60
CA HIS A 151 -3.71 15.95 -6.37
C HIS A 151 -4.04 16.07 -4.87
N TYR A 152 -4.18 17.30 -4.36
CA TYR A 152 -4.46 17.58 -2.93
C TYR A 152 -3.50 16.91 -1.91
N SER A 153 -2.32 16.48 -2.37
CA SER A 153 -1.24 15.89 -1.57
C SER A 153 -0.13 16.91 -1.37
N MET A 154 -0.41 18.01 -0.66
CA MET A 154 0.47 19.19 -0.58
C MET A 154 1.00 19.48 0.82
N ASN A 155 1.77 18.57 1.41
CA ASN A 155 2.63 18.95 2.53
C ASN A 155 4.13 18.95 2.19
N ASN A 156 4.59 18.27 1.13
CA ASN A 156 5.99 18.34 0.70
C ASN A 156 6.21 17.85 -0.75
N LEU A 157 5.87 18.66 -1.74
CA LEU A 157 6.24 18.39 -3.15
C LEU A 157 7.77 18.25 -3.31
N ARG A 158 8.53 19.00 -2.48
CA ARG A 158 9.98 18.91 -2.38
C ARG A 158 10.44 17.51 -1.96
N VAL A 159 9.82 16.86 -0.98
CA VAL A 159 10.18 15.49 -0.56
C VAL A 159 9.84 14.47 -1.66
N CYS A 160 8.79 14.69 -2.44
CA CYS A 160 8.52 13.82 -3.59
C CYS A 160 9.60 13.96 -4.67
N LEU A 161 10.02 15.20 -4.97
CA LEU A 161 11.10 15.47 -5.92
C LEU A 161 12.45 15.01 -5.39
N GLU A 162 12.75 15.25 -4.12
CA GLU A 162 13.94 14.77 -3.42
C GLU A 162 13.95 13.25 -3.27
N GLY A 163 12.82 12.57 -3.10
CA GLY A 163 12.76 11.10 -3.17
C GLY A 163 13.12 10.59 -4.56
N ILE A 164 12.72 11.31 -5.62
CA ILE A 164 13.11 11.02 -7.00
C ILE A 164 14.59 11.39 -7.27
N LEU A 165 15.13 12.42 -6.59
CA LEU A 165 16.47 12.99 -6.82
C LEU A 165 17.57 12.41 -5.89
N ASN A 166 17.33 12.17 -4.61
CA ASN A 166 18.30 11.67 -3.63
C ASN A 166 18.69 10.19 -3.86
N GLU A 167 17.86 9.42 -4.56
CA GLU A 167 18.26 8.09 -5.06
C GLU A 167 19.18 8.17 -6.30
N LEU A 168 19.43 9.37 -6.88
CA LEU A 168 20.43 9.57 -7.93
C LEU A 168 21.85 9.72 -7.38
N THR A 169 22.00 10.08 -6.11
CA THR A 169 23.31 10.31 -5.46
C THR A 169 23.92 9.07 -4.83
N VAL A 170 23.30 7.89 -4.98
CA VAL A 170 23.86 6.60 -4.58
C VAL A 170 24.19 5.78 -5.83
N TRP A 171 25.07 6.31 -6.68
CA TRP A 171 25.84 5.59 -7.69
C TRP A 171 27.21 6.26 -7.82
#